data_AF-A0A939ZRP1-F1
#
_entry.id   AF-A0A939ZRP1-F1
#
_cell.length_a   1.000
_cell.length_b   1.000
_cell.length_c   1.000
_cell.angle_alpha   90.00
_cell.angle_beta   90.00
_cell.angle_gamma   90.00
#
_symmetry.space_group_name_H-M   'P 1'
#
loop_
_entity.id
_entity.type
_entity.pdbx_description
1 polymer ?
#
loop_
_entity_poly.entity_id
_entity_poly.type
_entity_poly.pdbx_seq_one_letter_code
_entity_poly.pdbx_strand_id
1 'polypeptide(L)'
;VSHQAASLMAAASDATLSWYSLARNKYCTEYRLDAGDYQGALIIQVDTAMPQGAKLYALGEDGSLAEVAYTRMDESISFSADPGVTYRYVMQYAVNVLAAPLGITLSADRETAYPEDVVRLKVDVPLGVHLNAVKISVNGQESEVGDRFVMPQGEVLVWAEATPETYLVTFLADGEVLEEVQASYGEVVTPPVIPGKSSDNYYSYEPDGWDKEIVPVTGDAIYKARYAMTPVEQVPVEKGVLGTKFKLILGFGIAGIVLVAGAATAVVTIVIVKKKRAKARD
;
A
#
# COMPACT_ATOMS: atom_id res chain seq x y z
N VAL A 1 -31.48 -36.23 7.53
CA VAL A 1 -32.41 -35.78 6.48
C VAL A 1 -32.45 -36.89 5.45
N SER A 2 -33.63 -37.38 5.08
CA SER A 2 -33.79 -38.43 4.08
C SER A 2 -33.38 -37.87 2.71
N HIS A 3 -32.17 -38.20 2.24
CA HIS A 3 -31.76 -37.84 0.89
C HIS A 3 -32.59 -38.65 -0.11
N GLN A 4 -33.39 -37.96 -0.91
CA GLN A 4 -34.10 -38.56 -2.05
C GLN A 4 -33.08 -39.20 -2.98
N ALA A 5 -33.41 -40.38 -3.49
CA ALA A 5 -32.56 -41.14 -4.39
C ALA A 5 -32.14 -40.27 -5.59
N ALA A 6 -30.83 -40.23 -5.88
CA ALA A 6 -30.31 -39.65 -7.10
C ALA A 6 -31.07 -40.25 -8.30
N SER A 7 -31.77 -39.41 -9.06
CA SER A 7 -32.55 -39.86 -10.20
C SER A 7 -31.62 -40.03 -11.41
N LEU A 8 -31.53 -41.26 -11.92
CA LEU A 8 -30.76 -41.59 -13.11
C LEU A 8 -31.55 -41.14 -14.35
N MET A 9 -31.08 -40.12 -15.08
CA MET A 9 -31.49 -39.92 -16.48
C MET A 9 -30.50 -40.66 -17.40
N ALA A 10 -30.43 -41.99 -17.30
CA ALA A 10 -29.62 -42.79 -18.22
C ALA A 10 -30.40 -43.05 -19.52
N ALA A 11 -29.73 -42.90 -20.66
CA ALA A 11 -30.24 -43.26 -21.98
C ALA A 11 -30.23 -44.79 -22.28
N ALA A 12 -30.01 -45.65 -21.28
CA ALA A 12 -29.98 -47.11 -21.46
C ALA A 12 -30.90 -47.80 -20.43
N SER A 13 -31.72 -48.74 -20.89
CA SER A 13 -32.81 -49.36 -20.13
C SER A 13 -32.37 -50.28 -18.99
N ASP A 14 -31.10 -50.68 -18.94
CA ASP A 14 -30.62 -51.81 -18.12
C ASP A 14 -29.54 -51.42 -17.09
N ALA A 15 -29.18 -50.14 -16.99
CA ALA A 15 -28.18 -49.67 -16.02
C ALA A 15 -28.81 -49.45 -14.64
N THR A 16 -28.23 -50.05 -13.60
CA THR A 16 -28.60 -49.76 -12.20
C THR A 16 -27.49 -48.95 -11.53
N LEU A 17 -27.85 -47.82 -10.94
CA LEU A 17 -26.94 -47.01 -10.14
C LEU A 17 -27.12 -47.39 -8.68
N SER A 18 -26.11 -48.00 -8.08
CA SER A 18 -26.05 -48.16 -6.63
C SER A 18 -25.22 -47.00 -6.06
N TRP A 19 -25.84 -46.20 -5.19
CA TRP A 19 -25.13 -45.18 -4.44
C TRP A 19 -24.97 -45.65 -3.00
N TYR A 20 -23.78 -45.42 -2.46
CA TYR A 20 -23.48 -45.71 -1.07
C TYR A 20 -22.97 -44.43 -0.42
N SER A 21 -23.73 -43.87 0.52
CA SER A 21 -23.16 -42.87 1.41
C SER A 21 -22.29 -43.61 2.43
N LEU A 22 -20.96 -43.54 2.29
CA LEU A 22 -20.10 -44.04 3.35
C LEU A 22 -20.31 -43.18 4.60
N ALA A 23 -20.70 -43.83 5.71
CA ALA A 23 -21.03 -43.23 6.99
C ALA A 23 -19.87 -42.47 7.69
N ARG A 24 -18.75 -42.20 7.00
CA ARG A 24 -17.54 -41.65 7.60
C ARG A 24 -17.06 -40.29 7.07
N ASN A 25 -17.72 -39.66 6.10
CA ASN A 25 -17.46 -38.24 5.85
C ASN A 25 -18.71 -37.51 5.35
N LYS A 26 -19.17 -36.52 6.10
CA LYS A 26 -20.31 -35.63 5.80
C LYS A 26 -20.16 -34.88 4.45
N TYR A 27 -18.97 -34.89 3.88
CA TYR A 27 -18.56 -34.11 2.71
C TYR A 27 -18.14 -34.96 1.49
N CYS A 28 -18.42 -36.27 1.51
CA CYS A 28 -18.14 -37.17 0.38
C CYS A 28 -19.34 -38.08 0.08
N THR A 29 -19.59 -38.34 -1.21
CA THR A 29 -20.59 -39.31 -1.68
C THR A 29 -19.96 -40.26 -2.69
N GLU A 30 -20.26 -41.55 -2.62
CA GLU A 30 -19.79 -42.54 -3.58
C GLU A 30 -20.93 -43.08 -4.45
N TYR A 31 -20.62 -43.23 -5.72
CA TYR A 31 -21.52 -43.71 -6.76
C TYR A 31 -20.86 -44.89 -7.46
N ARG A 32 -21.58 -45.99 -7.64
CA ARG A 32 -21.13 -47.12 -8.43
C ARG A 32 -22.17 -47.42 -9.50
N LEU A 33 -21.69 -47.54 -10.73
CA LEU A 33 -22.52 -48.01 -11.83
C LEU A 33 -22.36 -49.53 -11.92
N ASP A 34 -23.41 -50.28 -11.60
CA ASP A 34 -23.39 -51.74 -11.71
C ASP A 34 -23.50 -52.16 -13.19
N ALA A 35 -22.89 -53.31 -13.50
CA ALA A 35 -22.63 -53.73 -14.88
C ALA A 35 -23.90 -53.83 -15.75
N GLY A 36 -23.87 -53.13 -16.89
CA GLY A 36 -24.84 -53.17 -17.99
C GLY A 36 -24.24 -52.51 -19.24
N ASP A 37 -24.86 -52.69 -20.41
CA ASP A 37 -24.41 -52.13 -21.71
C ASP A 37 -24.66 -50.61 -21.80
N TYR A 38 -24.05 -49.85 -20.88
CA TYR A 38 -24.13 -48.40 -20.91
C TYR A 38 -23.08 -47.80 -21.83
N GLN A 39 -23.52 -46.95 -22.76
CA GLN A 39 -22.68 -46.16 -23.65
C GLN A 39 -23.20 -44.71 -23.58
N GLY A 40 -22.68 -43.87 -22.67
CA GLY A 40 -23.15 -42.49 -22.53
C GLY A 40 -22.53 -41.67 -21.38
N ALA A 41 -23.06 -40.46 -21.16
CA ALA A 41 -22.71 -39.60 -20.02
C ALA A 41 -23.67 -39.80 -18.83
N LEU A 42 -23.13 -40.15 -17.68
CA LEU A 42 -23.86 -40.33 -16.44
C LEU A 42 -24.16 -38.97 -15.81
N ILE A 43 -25.44 -38.72 -15.49
CA ILE A 43 -25.88 -37.52 -14.78
C ILE A 43 -26.21 -37.92 -13.34
N ILE A 44 -25.56 -37.25 -12.39
CA ILE A 44 -25.75 -37.46 -10.97
C ILE A 44 -26.31 -36.18 -10.37
N GLN A 45 -27.50 -36.27 -9.77
CA GLN A 45 -28.01 -35.19 -8.93
C GLN A 45 -27.15 -35.07 -7.69
N VAL A 46 -26.72 -33.85 -7.42
CA VAL A 46 -25.95 -33.54 -6.21
C VAL A 46 -26.75 -32.50 -5.45
N ASP A 47 -27.19 -32.92 -4.27
CA ASP A 47 -28.10 -32.20 -3.39
C ASP A 47 -27.32 -31.05 -2.72
N THR A 48 -27.06 -29.95 -3.45
CA THR A 48 -26.66 -28.60 -2.99
C THR A 48 -26.09 -27.74 -4.14
N ALA A 49 -26.07 -26.42 -3.96
CA ALA A 49 -25.24 -25.51 -4.76
C ALA A 49 -23.77 -25.96 -4.66
N MET A 50 -23.25 -26.55 -5.73
CA MET A 50 -21.91 -27.14 -5.71
C MET A 50 -20.83 -26.12 -5.35
N PRO A 51 -19.83 -26.47 -4.54
CA PRO A 51 -18.67 -25.63 -4.40
C PRO A 51 -17.83 -25.63 -5.69
N GLN A 52 -17.13 -24.54 -5.96
CA GLN A 52 -16.15 -24.44 -7.04
C GLN A 52 -14.97 -25.38 -6.81
N GLY A 53 -14.61 -25.60 -5.54
CA GLY A 53 -13.54 -26.54 -5.16
C GLY A 53 -13.93 -28.02 -5.24
N ALA A 54 -15.17 -28.36 -5.63
CA ALA A 54 -15.62 -29.74 -5.68
C ALA A 54 -14.77 -30.58 -6.65
N LYS A 55 -14.57 -31.85 -6.29
CA LYS A 55 -13.81 -32.81 -7.11
C LYS A 55 -14.54 -34.13 -7.26
N LEU A 56 -14.31 -34.79 -8.38
CA LEU A 56 -14.78 -36.13 -8.66
C LEU A 56 -13.58 -37.04 -8.91
N TYR A 57 -13.59 -38.22 -8.31
CA TYR A 57 -12.52 -39.20 -8.48
C TYR A 57 -13.08 -40.55 -8.90
N ALA A 58 -12.39 -41.25 -9.80
CA ALA A 58 -12.54 -42.68 -9.98
C ALA A 58 -11.67 -43.40 -8.93
N LEU A 59 -12.26 -44.37 -8.24
CA LEU A 59 -11.60 -45.22 -7.25
C LEU A 59 -11.00 -46.44 -7.95
N GLY A 60 -9.68 -46.62 -7.85
CA GLY A 60 -9.01 -47.85 -8.26
C GLY A 60 -9.27 -48.99 -7.26
N GLU A 61 -9.10 -50.23 -7.70
CA GLU A 61 -9.23 -51.42 -6.84
C GLU A 61 -8.22 -51.42 -5.67
N ASP A 62 -7.09 -50.74 -5.85
CA ASP A 62 -6.04 -50.52 -4.84
C ASP A 62 -6.33 -49.34 -3.89
N GLY A 63 -7.46 -48.66 -4.07
CA GLY A 63 -7.85 -47.46 -3.32
C GLY A 63 -7.23 -46.15 -3.85
N SER A 64 -6.52 -46.19 -4.98
CA SER A 64 -6.04 -44.97 -5.64
C SER A 64 -7.20 -44.08 -6.10
N LEU A 65 -6.95 -42.77 -6.17
CA LEU A 65 -7.90 -41.77 -6.63
C LEU A 65 -7.38 -41.14 -7.91
N ALA A 66 -8.11 -41.31 -9.01
CA ALA A 66 -7.86 -40.62 -10.28
C ALA A 66 -8.91 -39.53 -10.48
N GLU A 67 -8.50 -38.27 -10.67
CA GLU A 67 -9.44 -37.15 -10.86
C GLU A 67 -10.18 -37.29 -12.20
N VAL A 68 -11.50 -37.08 -12.17
CA VAL A 68 -12.40 -37.23 -13.32
C VAL A 68 -13.02 -35.88 -13.62
N ALA A 69 -12.86 -35.43 -14.86
CA ALA A 69 -13.53 -34.22 -15.33
C ALA A 69 -15.05 -34.44 -15.38
N TYR A 70 -15.79 -33.41 -15.00
CA TYR A 70 -17.24 -33.40 -15.07
C TYR A 70 -17.74 -32.03 -15.55
N THR A 71 -18.91 -32.04 -16.15
CA THR A 71 -19.65 -30.83 -16.50
C THR A 71 -20.63 -30.52 -15.38
N ARG A 72 -20.53 -29.30 -14.85
CA ARG A 72 -21.46 -28.81 -13.83
C ARG A 72 -22.75 -28.30 -14.48
N MET A 73 -23.88 -28.70 -13.91
CA MET A 73 -25.23 -28.22 -14.21
C MET A 73 -25.80 -27.55 -12.94
N ASP A 74 -27.04 -27.07 -12.97
CA ASP A 74 -27.62 -26.34 -11.82
C ASP A 74 -27.64 -27.17 -10.52
N GLU A 75 -28.18 -28.39 -10.57
CA GLU A 75 -28.32 -29.30 -9.41
C GLU A 75 -27.71 -30.69 -9.66
N SER A 76 -26.85 -30.79 -10.67
CA SER A 76 -26.26 -32.06 -11.08
C SER A 76 -24.88 -31.88 -11.67
N ILE A 77 -24.14 -32.99 -11.71
CA ILE A 77 -22.96 -33.11 -12.56
C ILE A 77 -23.19 -34.17 -13.60
N SER A 78 -22.57 -33.97 -14.76
CA SER A 78 -22.54 -34.92 -15.86
C SER A 78 -21.11 -35.32 -16.14
N PHE A 79 -20.82 -36.61 -16.23
CA PHE A 79 -19.49 -37.13 -16.56
C PHE A 79 -19.58 -38.48 -17.26
N SER A 80 -18.53 -38.88 -17.97
CA SER A 80 -18.46 -40.22 -18.57
C SER A 80 -18.11 -41.24 -17.47
N ALA A 81 -18.98 -42.23 -17.27
CA ALA A 81 -18.78 -43.27 -16.26
C ALA A 81 -18.59 -44.64 -16.91
N ASP A 82 -17.63 -45.40 -16.40
CA ASP A 82 -17.34 -46.75 -16.83
C ASP A 82 -18.06 -47.76 -15.92
N PRO A 83 -18.71 -48.80 -16.48
CA PRO A 83 -19.35 -49.85 -15.70
C PRO A 83 -18.36 -50.52 -14.74
N GLY A 84 -18.80 -50.75 -13.50
CA GLY A 84 -18.01 -51.42 -12.47
C GLY A 84 -17.05 -50.49 -11.70
N VAL A 85 -16.83 -49.25 -12.16
CA VAL A 85 -16.00 -48.25 -11.47
C VAL A 85 -16.80 -47.56 -10.38
N THR A 86 -16.16 -47.32 -9.23
CA THR A 86 -16.71 -46.50 -8.15
C THR A 86 -16.19 -45.07 -8.30
N TYR A 87 -17.08 -44.10 -8.27
CA TYR A 87 -16.78 -42.69 -8.33
C TYR A 87 -17.04 -42.03 -6.98
N ARG A 88 -16.08 -41.26 -6.47
CA ARG A 88 -16.21 -40.50 -5.23
C ARG A 88 -16.30 -39.01 -5.56
N TYR A 89 -17.44 -38.43 -5.26
CA TYR A 89 -17.65 -36.99 -5.28
C TYR A 89 -17.29 -36.40 -3.91
N VAL A 90 -16.57 -35.29 -3.93
CA VAL A 90 -15.93 -34.69 -2.76
C VAL A 90 -16.25 -33.20 -2.71
N MET A 91 -16.90 -32.76 -1.64
CA MET A 91 -17.26 -31.36 -1.39
C MET A 91 -16.11 -30.64 -0.69
N GLN A 92 -15.17 -30.12 -1.49
CA GLN A 92 -14.18 -29.14 -1.04
C GLN A 92 -14.59 -27.75 -1.53
N TYR A 93 -14.22 -26.73 -0.78
CA TYR A 93 -14.44 -25.33 -1.13
C TYR A 93 -13.10 -24.70 -1.50
N ALA A 94 -13.09 -23.73 -2.41
CA ALA A 94 -11.89 -23.03 -2.83
C ALA A 94 -11.50 -21.93 -1.85
N VAL A 95 -10.19 -21.70 -1.79
CA VAL A 95 -9.53 -20.63 -1.06
C VAL A 95 -8.87 -19.72 -2.08
N ASN A 96 -9.54 -18.62 -2.38
CA ASN A 96 -9.10 -17.63 -3.36
C ASN A 96 -8.34 -16.53 -2.64
N VAL A 97 -7.01 -16.50 -2.79
CA VAL A 97 -6.17 -15.46 -2.20
C VAL A 97 -5.99 -14.32 -3.20
N LEU A 98 -6.38 -13.11 -2.81
CA LEU A 98 -6.19 -11.91 -3.60
C LEU A 98 -4.75 -11.38 -3.48
N ALA A 99 -4.30 -10.68 -4.52
CA ALA A 99 -3.04 -9.95 -4.48
C ALA A 99 -3.08 -8.92 -3.33
N ALA A 100 -2.06 -8.98 -2.46
CA ALA A 100 -1.96 -8.09 -1.32
C ALA A 100 -1.32 -6.74 -1.72
N PRO A 101 -1.70 -5.63 -1.05
CA PRO A 101 -1.16 -4.31 -1.35
C PRO A 101 0.27 -4.13 -0.82
N LEU A 102 0.92 -3.02 -1.22
CA LEU A 102 2.19 -2.54 -0.65
C LEU A 102 3.33 -3.57 -0.67
N GLY A 103 3.34 -4.47 -1.68
CA GLY A 103 4.39 -5.48 -1.83
C GLY A 103 4.32 -6.63 -0.82
N ILE A 104 3.24 -6.74 -0.04
CA ILE A 104 3.00 -7.90 0.82
C ILE A 104 2.85 -9.16 -0.05
N THR A 105 3.44 -10.26 0.40
CA THR A 105 3.14 -11.59 -0.16
C THR A 105 2.20 -12.32 0.79
N LEU A 106 1.03 -12.71 0.27
CA LEU A 106 0.01 -13.47 0.99
C LEU A 106 -0.28 -14.76 0.21
N SER A 107 -0.27 -15.89 0.89
CA SER A 107 -0.65 -17.17 0.31
C SER A 107 -1.35 -18.08 1.32
N ALA A 108 -2.11 -19.04 0.81
CA ALA A 108 -2.65 -20.15 1.58
C ALA A 108 -1.82 -21.41 1.30
N ASP A 109 -1.77 -22.32 2.26
CA ASP A 109 -1.07 -23.60 2.10
C ASP A 109 -1.79 -24.59 1.16
N ARG A 110 -3.04 -24.28 0.78
CA ARG A 110 -3.83 -25.03 -0.19
C ARG A 110 -4.89 -24.14 -0.85
N GLU A 111 -5.28 -24.52 -2.05
CA GLU A 111 -6.28 -23.82 -2.87
C GLU A 111 -7.70 -24.37 -2.68
N THR A 112 -7.84 -25.59 -2.16
CA THR A 112 -9.12 -26.19 -1.77
C THR A 112 -9.01 -26.91 -0.44
N ALA A 113 -10.11 -26.98 0.31
CA ALA A 113 -10.17 -27.68 1.60
C ALA A 113 -11.56 -28.25 1.90
N TYR A 114 -11.63 -29.30 2.71
CA TYR A 114 -12.90 -29.78 3.26
C TYR A 114 -13.38 -28.81 4.34
N PRO A 115 -14.69 -28.68 4.57
CA PRO A 115 -15.17 -27.99 5.76
C PRO A 115 -14.55 -28.57 7.02
N GLU A 116 -14.28 -27.71 8.00
CA GLU A 116 -13.62 -28.02 9.28
C GLU A 116 -12.09 -28.26 9.18
N ASP A 117 -11.52 -28.40 7.99
CA ASP A 117 -10.06 -28.39 7.83
C ASP A 117 -9.47 -27.04 8.25
N VAL A 118 -8.28 -27.06 8.84
CA VAL A 118 -7.54 -25.83 9.18
C VAL A 118 -6.66 -25.43 7.99
N VAL A 119 -7.01 -24.34 7.32
CA VAL A 119 -6.20 -23.70 6.26
C VAL A 119 -5.23 -22.73 6.90
N ARG A 120 -3.96 -22.78 6.50
CA ARG A 120 -2.90 -21.90 7.05
C ARG A 120 -2.51 -20.85 6.03
N LEU A 121 -2.33 -19.63 6.51
CA LEU A 121 -1.93 -18.48 5.72
C LEU A 121 -0.47 -18.15 6.01
N LYS A 122 0.28 -17.84 4.95
CA LYS A 122 1.62 -17.28 5.05
C LYS A 122 1.56 -15.82 4.62
N VAL A 123 2.09 -14.94 5.46
CA VAL A 123 2.18 -13.51 5.19
C VAL A 123 3.63 -13.07 5.35
N ASP A 124 4.23 -12.57 4.28
CA ASP A 124 5.55 -11.93 4.31
C ASP A 124 5.34 -10.42 4.11
N VAL A 125 5.65 -9.64 5.15
CA VAL A 125 5.46 -8.18 5.17
C VAL A 125 6.81 -7.48 4.91
N PRO A 126 6.92 -6.63 3.88
CA PRO A 126 8.15 -5.88 3.61
C PRO A 126 8.39 -4.77 4.64
N LEU A 127 9.61 -4.24 4.71
CA LEU A 127 9.93 -3.08 5.55
C LEU A 127 9.10 -1.85 5.17
N GLY A 128 8.75 -1.04 6.17
CA GLY A 128 7.99 0.19 5.94
C GLY A 128 6.50 -0.02 5.70
N VAL A 129 5.98 -1.21 6.00
CA VAL A 129 4.57 -1.55 5.87
C VAL A 129 4.07 -2.14 7.17
N HIS A 130 2.97 -1.59 7.67
CA HIS A 130 2.23 -2.12 8.79
C HIS A 130 1.07 -2.98 8.27
N LEU A 131 1.08 -4.28 8.58
CA LEU A 131 -0.05 -5.17 8.33
C LEU A 131 -1.16 -4.86 9.33
N ASN A 132 -2.30 -4.39 8.86
CA ASN A 132 -3.44 -4.04 9.72
C ASN A 132 -4.25 -5.28 10.06
N ALA A 133 -4.61 -6.07 9.04
CA ALA A 133 -5.44 -7.25 9.20
C ALA A 133 -5.29 -8.21 8.01
N VAL A 134 -5.53 -9.49 8.26
CA VAL A 134 -5.87 -10.45 7.20
C VAL A 134 -7.36 -10.74 7.31
N LYS A 135 -8.08 -10.60 6.22
CA LYS A 135 -9.53 -10.78 6.15
C LYS A 135 -9.88 -11.98 5.28
N ILE A 136 -10.99 -12.61 5.63
CA ILE A 136 -11.69 -13.58 4.79
C ILE A 136 -13.11 -13.10 4.51
N SER A 137 -13.67 -13.50 3.37
CA SER A 137 -15.10 -13.36 3.07
C SER A 137 -15.68 -14.71 2.71
N VAL A 138 -16.83 -15.02 3.31
CA VAL A 138 -17.59 -16.25 3.10
C VAL A 138 -19.03 -15.84 2.82
N ASN A 139 -19.54 -16.16 1.62
CA ASN A 139 -20.90 -15.76 1.20
C ASN A 139 -21.18 -14.25 1.37
N GLY A 140 -20.16 -13.41 1.16
CA GLY A 140 -20.25 -11.96 1.30
C GLY A 140 -20.15 -11.44 2.74
N GLN A 141 -20.00 -12.32 3.74
CA GLN A 141 -19.73 -11.91 5.12
C GLN A 141 -18.24 -11.93 5.41
N GLU A 142 -17.73 -10.81 5.87
CA GLU A 142 -16.30 -10.63 6.13
C GLU A 142 -15.93 -10.91 7.59
N SER A 143 -14.71 -11.39 7.81
CA SER A 143 -14.16 -11.63 9.15
C SER A 143 -12.66 -11.48 9.13
N GLU A 144 -12.10 -11.02 10.24
CA GLU A 144 -10.65 -10.98 10.45
C GLU A 144 -10.14 -12.33 10.94
N VAL A 145 -8.97 -12.72 10.44
CA VAL A 145 -8.30 -13.98 10.79
C VAL A 145 -6.83 -13.72 11.05
N GLY A 146 -6.19 -14.65 11.78
CA GLY A 146 -4.75 -14.64 12.00
C GLY A 146 -4.00 -15.43 10.92
N ASP A 147 -3.07 -16.27 11.36
CA ASP A 147 -2.25 -17.15 10.51
C ASP A 147 -3.00 -18.36 9.94
N ARG A 148 -4.29 -18.50 10.25
CA ARG A 148 -5.12 -19.65 9.87
C ARG A 148 -6.60 -19.36 10.02
N PHE A 149 -7.42 -20.18 9.38
CA PHE A 149 -8.85 -20.27 9.64
C PHE A 149 -9.34 -21.71 9.48
N VAL A 150 -10.52 -21.99 10.05
CA VAL A 150 -11.22 -23.27 9.85
C VAL A 150 -12.12 -23.13 8.63
N MET A 151 -12.00 -24.06 7.68
CA MET A 151 -12.71 -23.98 6.42
C MET A 151 -14.22 -24.01 6.65
N PRO A 152 -14.97 -22.99 6.20
CA PRO A 152 -16.42 -22.96 6.30
C PRO A 152 -17.06 -23.82 5.20
N GLN A 153 -18.38 -23.97 5.28
CA GLN A 153 -19.18 -24.54 4.18
C GLN A 153 -19.47 -23.47 3.12
N GLY A 154 -18.43 -22.85 2.59
CA GLY A 154 -18.53 -21.78 1.61
C GLY A 154 -17.18 -21.46 0.98
N GLU A 155 -17.23 -20.91 -0.24
CA GLU A 155 -16.04 -20.39 -0.90
C GLU A 155 -15.43 -19.27 -0.07
N VAL A 156 -14.11 -19.26 0.03
CA VAL A 156 -13.38 -18.27 0.82
C VAL A 156 -12.59 -17.36 -0.09
N LEU A 157 -12.80 -16.06 0.06
CA LEU A 157 -11.92 -15.03 -0.50
C LEU A 157 -11.01 -14.51 0.62
N VAL A 158 -9.71 -14.43 0.40
CA VAL A 158 -8.72 -13.97 1.40
C VAL A 158 -8.00 -12.73 0.89
N TRP A 159 -7.84 -11.70 1.71
CA TRP A 159 -7.03 -10.52 1.39
C TRP A 159 -6.36 -9.94 2.63
N ALA A 160 -5.41 -9.03 2.42
CA ALA A 160 -4.75 -8.29 3.48
C ALA A 160 -5.06 -6.79 3.37
N GLU A 161 -5.21 -6.16 4.53
CA GLU A 161 -5.27 -4.72 4.70
C GLU A 161 -3.96 -4.24 5.33
N ALA A 162 -3.38 -3.18 4.79
CA ALA A 162 -2.11 -2.67 5.25
C ALA A 162 -2.01 -1.16 5.05
N THR A 163 -1.13 -0.52 5.83
CA THR A 163 -0.81 0.89 5.72
C THR A 163 0.70 1.07 5.58
N PRO A 164 1.16 2.06 4.80
CA PRO A 164 2.58 2.40 4.78
C PRO A 164 2.97 2.99 6.14
N GLU A 165 4.16 2.66 6.63
CA GLU A 165 4.77 3.40 7.73
C GLU A 165 5.22 4.76 7.22
N THR A 166 4.85 5.81 7.95
CA THR A 166 5.24 7.18 7.63
C THR A 166 6.08 7.78 8.75
N TYR A 167 6.99 8.65 8.38
CA TYR A 167 7.89 9.34 9.30
C TYR A 167 7.87 10.84 9.04
N LEU A 168 8.16 11.61 10.09
CA LEU A 168 8.23 13.05 10.01
C LEU A 168 9.63 13.50 9.60
N VAL A 169 9.71 14.22 8.49
CA VAL A 169 10.92 14.91 8.07
C VAL A 169 10.76 16.41 8.30
N THR A 170 11.65 17.00 9.09
CA THR A 170 11.64 18.42 9.44
C THR A 170 12.85 19.13 8.83
N PHE A 171 12.61 20.22 8.13
CA PHE A 171 13.62 21.13 7.61
C PHE A 171 13.71 22.38 8.49
N LEU A 172 14.89 22.67 9.00
CA LEU A 172 15.15 23.82 9.87
C LEU A 172 16.11 24.82 9.22
N ALA A 173 15.89 26.12 9.42
CA ALA A 173 16.90 27.15 9.20
C ALA A 173 17.00 28.07 10.42
N ASP A 174 18.23 28.35 10.86
CA ASP A 174 18.50 29.17 12.05
C ASP A 174 17.70 28.75 13.32
N GLY A 175 17.33 27.46 13.41
CA GLY A 175 16.58 26.89 14.53
C GLY A 175 15.05 26.95 14.39
N GLU A 176 14.54 27.59 13.33
CA GLU A 176 13.11 27.67 13.02
C GLU A 176 12.70 26.60 11.99
N VAL A 177 11.47 26.10 12.12
CA VAL A 177 10.90 25.14 11.17
C VAL A 177 10.54 25.86 9.87
N LEU A 178 11.15 25.42 8.78
CA LEU A 178 10.81 25.85 7.42
C LEU A 178 9.67 25.02 6.86
N GLU A 179 9.79 23.69 6.96
CA GLU A 179 8.83 22.75 6.39
C GLU A 179 8.86 21.44 7.17
N GLU A 180 7.69 20.80 7.25
CA GLU A 180 7.48 19.47 7.80
C GLU A 180 6.77 18.62 6.76
N VAL A 181 7.32 17.42 6.48
CA VAL A 181 6.80 16.48 5.49
C VAL A 181 6.54 15.13 6.15
N GLN A 182 5.33 14.61 6.03
CA GLN A 182 5.02 13.21 6.33
C GLN A 182 5.32 12.39 5.08
N ALA A 183 6.34 11.54 5.16
CA ALA A 183 6.84 10.76 4.03
C ALA A 183 6.79 9.26 4.34
N SER A 184 6.52 8.44 3.34
CA SER A 184 6.50 6.98 3.50
C SER A 184 7.92 6.42 3.62
N TYR A 185 8.07 5.27 4.28
CA TYR A 185 9.34 4.55 4.30
C TYR A 185 9.88 4.33 2.87
N GLY A 186 11.16 4.61 2.67
CA GLY A 186 11.87 4.51 1.39
C GLY A 186 11.67 5.70 0.45
N GLU A 187 10.76 6.63 0.76
CA GLU A 187 10.57 7.84 -0.04
C GLU A 187 11.76 8.80 0.09
N VAL A 188 12.14 9.45 -1.01
CA VAL A 188 13.13 10.54 -0.99
C VAL A 188 12.39 11.86 -1.05
N VAL A 189 12.40 12.61 0.06
CA VAL A 189 11.75 13.92 0.12
C VAL A 189 12.51 14.97 -0.67
N THR A 190 11.81 15.94 -1.24
CA THR A 190 12.43 17.11 -1.87
C THR A 190 12.61 18.21 -0.83
N PRO A 191 13.84 18.68 -0.56
CA PRO A 191 14.03 19.75 0.41
C PRO A 191 13.51 21.10 -0.09
N PRO A 192 13.05 22.00 0.81
CA PRO A 192 12.72 23.37 0.45
C PRO A 192 13.96 24.17 0.04
N VAL A 193 13.74 25.35 -0.53
CA VAL A 193 14.80 26.33 -0.77
C VAL A 193 15.25 26.93 0.55
N ILE A 194 16.56 26.93 0.80
CA ILE A 194 17.13 27.56 1.99
C ILE A 194 16.96 29.08 1.89
N PRO A 195 16.34 29.74 2.89
CA PRO A 195 16.15 31.18 2.85
C PRO A 195 17.49 31.91 2.97
N GLY A 196 17.60 33.06 2.30
CA GLY A 196 18.75 33.95 2.46
C GLY A 196 18.82 34.54 3.87
N LYS A 197 20.04 34.84 4.32
CA LYS A 197 20.31 35.39 5.66
C LYS A 197 20.95 36.77 5.54
N SER A 198 20.49 37.73 6.33
CA SER A 198 21.07 39.08 6.34
C SER A 198 22.51 39.06 6.84
N SER A 199 23.40 39.82 6.20
CA SER A 199 24.75 40.07 6.69
C SER A 199 24.73 40.85 8.00
N ASP A 200 25.73 40.63 8.84
CA ASP A 200 26.02 41.45 10.01
C ASP A 200 27.25 42.36 9.77
N ASN A 201 27.71 43.03 10.83
CA ASN A 201 28.87 43.94 10.73
C ASN A 201 30.17 43.23 10.38
N TYR A 202 30.26 41.91 10.48
CA TYR A 202 31.49 41.14 10.32
C TYR A 202 31.40 40.12 9.17
N TYR A 203 30.22 39.57 8.89
CA TYR A 203 30.04 38.49 7.93
C TYR A 203 28.81 38.67 7.03
N SER A 204 28.94 38.28 5.76
CA SER A 204 27.83 37.92 4.89
C SER A 204 27.59 36.42 4.93
N TYR A 205 26.34 36.01 4.69
CA TYR A 205 25.90 34.62 4.78
C TYR A 205 25.25 34.20 3.47
N GLU A 206 25.73 33.11 2.87
CA GLU A 206 25.15 32.52 1.66
C GLU A 206 24.67 31.08 1.96
N PRO A 207 23.50 30.65 1.46
CA PRO A 207 23.04 29.27 1.62
C PRO A 207 24.06 28.24 1.10
N ASP A 208 24.39 27.24 1.93
CA ASP A 208 25.43 26.21 1.67
C ASP A 208 24.87 24.77 1.83
N GLY A 209 23.62 24.60 1.40
CA GLY A 209 22.93 23.31 1.45
C GLY A 209 22.54 22.86 2.86
N TRP A 210 22.16 21.58 2.96
CA TRP A 210 21.70 20.97 4.22
C TRP A 210 22.84 20.26 4.94
N ASP A 211 22.76 20.20 6.28
CA ASP A 211 23.75 19.62 7.18
C ASP A 211 24.14 18.17 6.86
N LYS A 212 23.24 17.41 6.25
CA LYS A 212 23.47 16.05 5.75
C LYS A 212 22.75 15.80 4.42
N GLU A 213 23.20 14.77 3.69
CA GLU A 213 22.61 14.35 2.43
C GLU A 213 21.15 13.91 2.61
N ILE A 214 20.27 14.29 1.68
CA ILE A 214 18.89 13.85 1.67
C ILE A 214 18.84 12.40 1.15
N VAL A 215 18.48 11.46 2.03
CA VAL A 215 18.44 10.02 1.75
C VAL A 215 17.02 9.47 1.90
N PRO A 216 16.74 8.25 1.40
CA PRO A 216 15.44 7.60 1.62
C PRO A 216 15.04 7.55 3.09
N VAL A 217 13.78 7.87 3.37
CA VAL A 217 13.22 7.94 4.71
C VAL A 217 13.19 6.55 5.34
N THR A 218 13.85 6.38 6.48
CA THR A 218 13.87 5.12 7.25
C THR A 218 13.47 5.33 8.71
N GLY A 219 13.11 6.57 9.05
CA GLY A 219 12.89 7.06 10.41
C GLY A 219 12.66 8.57 10.36
N ASP A 220 12.25 9.14 11.49
CA ASP A 220 12.15 10.60 11.63
C ASP A 220 13.51 11.26 11.38
N ALA A 221 13.51 12.36 10.65
CA ALA A 221 14.73 13.03 10.23
C ALA A 221 14.63 14.55 10.34
N ILE A 222 15.67 15.18 10.87
CA ILE A 222 15.80 16.63 10.90
C ILE A 222 16.99 17.04 10.02
N TYR A 223 16.75 17.92 9.06
CA TYR A 223 17.76 18.54 8.22
C TYR A 223 17.90 20.02 8.58
N LYS A 224 19.13 20.49 8.75
CA LYS A 224 19.42 21.88 9.13
C LYS A 224 20.14 22.60 8.02
N ALA A 225 19.65 23.77 7.63
CA ALA A 225 20.30 24.61 6.65
C ALA A 225 21.70 25.03 7.15
N ARG A 226 22.69 24.97 6.26
CA ARG A 226 24.02 25.53 6.46
C ARG A 226 24.17 26.82 5.69
N TYR A 227 25.03 27.69 6.20
CA TYR A 227 25.37 28.98 5.60
C TYR A 227 26.89 29.13 5.55
N ALA A 228 27.42 29.45 4.36
CA ALA A 228 28.80 29.86 4.19
C ALA A 228 28.97 31.30 4.69
N MET A 229 29.99 31.54 5.51
CA MET A 229 30.28 32.86 6.09
C MET A 229 31.45 33.49 5.35
N THR A 230 31.27 34.71 4.82
CA THR A 230 32.34 35.48 4.18
C THR A 230 32.59 36.78 4.97
N PRO A 231 33.83 37.08 5.40
CA PRO A 231 34.13 38.32 6.10
C PRO A 231 33.79 39.55 5.24
N VAL A 232 33.08 40.51 5.82
CA VAL A 232 32.81 41.80 5.19
C VAL A 232 34.02 42.70 5.42
N GLU A 233 34.63 43.18 4.33
CA GLU A 233 35.75 44.11 4.39
C GLU A 233 35.31 45.42 5.09
N GLN A 234 35.88 45.69 6.26
CA GLN A 234 35.59 46.90 7.02
C GLN A 234 36.26 48.08 6.33
N VAL A 235 35.51 49.12 5.94
CA VAL A 235 36.14 50.40 5.60
C VAL A 235 36.74 50.96 6.90
N PRO A 236 38.07 51.15 7.01
CA PRO A 236 38.66 51.71 8.20
C PRO A 236 38.08 53.10 8.42
N VAL A 237 37.44 53.33 9.57
CA VAL A 237 37.13 54.69 10.01
C VAL A 237 38.46 55.33 10.36
N GLU A 238 39.04 56.05 9.40
CA GLU A 238 40.19 56.91 9.65
C GLU A 238 39.80 57.88 10.78
N LYS A 239 40.42 57.76 11.95
CA LYS A 239 40.27 58.73 13.04
C LYS A 239 40.99 60.03 12.63
N GLY A 240 40.38 60.75 11.69
CA GLY A 240 40.77 62.09 11.29
C GLY A 240 40.39 63.10 12.39
N VAL A 241 41.42 63.80 12.87
CA VAL A 241 41.39 64.80 13.94
C VAL A 241 40.26 65.82 13.74
N LEU A 242 39.52 66.04 14.82
CA LEU A 242 38.36 66.92 14.95
C LEU A 242 38.73 68.39 14.68
N GLY A 243 38.46 68.84 13.46
CA GLY A 243 38.51 70.26 13.09
C GLY A 243 37.41 70.58 12.11
N THR A 244 36.29 71.09 12.62
CA THR A 244 35.09 71.59 11.91
C THR A 244 33.91 70.63 11.91
N LYS A 245 32.77 71.14 12.41
CA LYS A 245 31.53 70.45 12.74
C LYS A 245 30.99 69.54 11.62
N PHE A 246 31.34 68.26 11.64
CA PHE A 246 30.55 67.21 11.00
C PHE A 246 29.42 66.82 11.96
N LYS A 247 28.17 67.06 11.56
CA LYS A 247 27.03 66.39 12.21
C LYS A 247 27.18 64.90 11.92
N LEU A 248 27.58 64.17 12.95
CA LEU A 248 27.57 62.72 13.03
C LEU A 248 26.15 62.22 12.72
N ILE A 249 25.92 61.70 11.52
CA ILE A 249 24.78 60.79 11.30
C ILE A 249 25.29 59.43 11.73
N LEU A 250 25.17 59.19 13.04
CA LEU A 250 25.35 57.88 13.64
C LEU A 250 24.14 57.03 13.24
N GLY A 251 24.38 55.89 12.59
CA GLY A 251 23.43 54.78 12.50
C GLY A 251 22.26 54.95 11.53
N PHE A 252 22.52 54.75 10.23
CA PHE A 252 21.57 53.96 9.45
C PHE A 252 22.27 52.65 9.13
N GLY A 253 21.92 51.61 9.89
CA GLY A 253 22.06 50.25 9.39
C GLY A 253 21.38 50.20 8.02
N ILE A 254 22.03 49.57 7.06
CA ILE A 254 21.43 49.31 5.75
C ILE A 254 20.35 48.26 6.01
N ALA A 255 19.18 48.72 6.43
CA ALA A 255 17.97 47.94 6.48
C ALA A 255 17.33 47.98 5.09
N GLY A 256 17.41 46.85 4.40
CA GLY A 256 16.42 46.36 3.45
C GLY A 256 16.12 47.21 2.22
N ILE A 257 16.59 46.75 1.06
CA ILE A 257 15.81 46.86 -0.18
C ILE A 257 15.44 45.42 -0.58
N VAL A 258 14.17 45.02 -0.39
CA VAL A 258 13.30 44.39 -1.42
C VAL A 258 11.80 44.58 -1.03
N LEU A 259 11.09 45.20 -1.98
CA LEU A 259 9.65 45.42 -2.26
C LEU A 259 8.57 44.50 -1.63
N VAL A 260 7.41 45.09 -1.26
CA VAL A 260 6.09 44.99 -1.96
C VAL A 260 5.01 45.93 -1.35
N ALA A 261 4.26 46.59 -2.25
CA ALA A 261 2.94 47.23 -2.14
C ALA A 261 2.73 48.59 -1.40
N GLY A 262 2.61 49.67 -2.19
CA GLY A 262 1.70 50.79 -1.92
C GLY A 262 2.30 52.06 -1.30
N ALA A 263 2.11 53.18 -2.00
CA ALA A 263 2.22 54.59 -1.56
C ALA A 263 3.60 55.30 -1.61
N ALA A 264 3.72 56.13 -2.66
CA ALA A 264 4.31 57.48 -2.72
C ALA A 264 5.69 57.76 -2.07
N THR A 265 6.70 58.01 -2.92
CA THR A 265 7.91 58.76 -2.51
C THR A 265 8.12 59.99 -3.40
N ALA A 266 8.13 61.14 -2.73
CA ALA A 266 8.36 62.47 -3.29
C ALA A 266 9.83 62.68 -3.70
N VAL A 267 10.04 63.33 -4.84
CA VAL A 267 11.34 63.77 -5.34
C VAL A 267 11.67 65.14 -4.72
N VAL A 268 12.79 65.25 -4.00
CA VAL A 268 13.31 66.54 -3.51
C VAL A 268 14.48 66.97 -4.40
N THR A 269 14.27 68.02 -5.19
CA THR A 269 15.29 68.68 -6.00
C THR A 269 15.98 69.77 -5.18
N ILE A 270 17.29 69.67 -4.93
CA ILE A 270 18.05 70.72 -4.25
C ILE A 270 18.57 71.73 -5.29
N VAL A 271 18.08 72.96 -5.23
CA VAL A 271 18.56 74.12 -6.01
C VAL A 271 19.70 74.80 -5.25
N ILE A 272 20.89 74.90 -5.85
CA ILE A 272 22.03 75.64 -5.30
C ILE A 272 21.99 77.09 -5.80
N VAL A 273 21.73 78.06 -4.92
CA VAL A 273 21.84 79.50 -5.23
C VAL A 273 23.23 80.02 -4.81
N LYS A 274 24.08 80.38 -5.79
CA LYS A 274 25.36 81.09 -5.54
C LYS A 274 25.11 82.58 -5.32
N LYS A 275 25.38 83.08 -4.11
CA LYS A 275 25.36 84.53 -3.78
C LYS A 275 26.76 85.14 -4.04
N LYS A 276 26.89 85.99 -5.07
CA LYS A 276 28.10 86.81 -5.31
C LYS A 276 28.11 88.02 -4.36
N ARG A 277 29.22 88.23 -3.64
CA ARG A 277 29.51 89.47 -2.89
C ARG A 277 29.96 90.57 -3.86
N ALA A 278 29.35 91.75 -3.76
CA ALA A 278 29.87 92.98 -4.36
C ALA A 278 30.74 93.73 -3.33
N LYS A 279 31.87 94.24 -3.79
CA LYS A 279 32.91 94.96 -3.03
C LYS A 279 32.68 96.45 -3.21
N ALA A 280 32.50 97.19 -2.12
CA ALA A 280 32.45 98.65 -2.12
C ALA A 280 33.87 99.23 -2.25
N ARG A 281 34.01 100.37 -2.93
CA ARG A 281 35.12 101.30 -2.77
C ARG A 281 34.59 102.72 -2.99
N ASP A 282 35.09 103.61 -2.14
CA ASP A 282 34.74 105.02 -1.92
C ASP A 282 34.59 105.89 -3.17
#